data_AF-A0AA39DQ42-F1
#
_entry.id   AF-A0AA39DQ42-F1
#
_cell.length_a   1.000
_cell.length_b   1.000
_cell.length_c   1.000
_cell.angle_alpha   90.00
_cell.angle_beta   90.00
_cell.angle_gamma   90.00
#
_symmetry.space_group_name_H-M   'P 1'
#
loop_
_entity.id
_entity.type
_entity.pdbx_description
1 polymer ?
#
loop_
_entity_poly.entity_id
_entity_poly.type
_entity_poly.pdbx_seq_one_letter_code
_entity_poly.pdbx_strand_id
1 'polypeptide(L)'
;MDGTFLMRFQAFILIVLITSQCASVGLIKYVHVHMTNNLGDGTIIYLHCLRNSEEMGHQQIPYNWTCLWKFKQRVNLILLCDANLQGAKEL
;
A
#
# COMPACT_ATOMS: atom_id res chain seq x y z
N MET A 1 47.88 20.65 23.87
CA MET A 1 46.87 20.25 22.87
C MET A 1 47.28 20.87 21.57
N ASP A 2 47.85 20.06 20.68
CA ASP A 2 48.50 20.57 19.48
C ASP A 2 47.46 20.83 18.39
N GLY A 3 47.61 21.92 17.62
CA GLY A 3 46.61 22.32 16.62
C GLY A 3 46.30 21.26 15.56
N THR A 4 47.20 20.29 15.38
CA THR A 4 47.01 19.11 14.53
C THR A 4 45.96 18.13 15.06
N PHE A 5 45.78 18.05 16.38
CA PHE A 5 44.74 17.23 17.02
C PHE A 5 43.35 17.82 16.78
N LEU A 6 43.21 19.13 16.91
CA LEU A 6 41.95 19.86 16.65
C LEU A 6 41.49 19.71 15.19
N MET A 7 42.41 19.84 14.22
CA MET A 7 42.09 19.64 12.81
C MET A 7 41.62 18.22 12.49
N ARG A 8 42.26 17.19 13.05
CA ARG A 8 41.87 15.78 12.84
C ARG A 8 40.51 15.46 13.47
N PHE A 9 40.24 16.02 14.64
CA PHE A 9 38.97 15.86 15.34
C PHE A 9 37.80 16.53 14.59
N GLN A 10 38.02 17.73 14.06
CA GLN A 10 37.03 18.41 13.21
C GLN A 10 36.74 17.64 11.91
N ALA A 11 37.77 17.12 11.24
CA ALA A 11 37.60 16.29 10.05
C ALA A 11 36.80 15.02 10.34
N PHE A 12 37.04 14.37 11.48
CA PHE A 12 36.30 13.19 11.91
C PHE A 12 34.82 13.49 12.15
N ILE A 13 34.50 14.57 12.86
CA ILE A 13 33.10 15.01 13.07
C ILE A 13 32.41 15.30 11.73
N LEU A 14 33.11 15.95 10.79
CA LEU A 14 32.57 16.25 9.47
C LEU A 14 32.22 14.96 8.69
N ILE A 15 33.09 13.94 8.75
CA ILE A 15 32.87 12.64 8.09
C ILE A 15 31.67 11.90 8.71
N VAL A 16 31.54 11.92 10.04
CA VAL A 16 30.39 11.32 10.75
C VAL A 16 29.08 12.06 10.42
N LEU A 17 29.10 13.38 10.26
CA LEU A 17 27.93 14.18 9.87
C LEU A 17 27.54 13.97 8.40
N ILE A 18 28.49 13.74 7.49
CA ILE A 18 28.20 13.44 6.08
C ILE A 18 27.63 12.02 5.93
N THR A 19 28.18 11.05 6.66
CA THR A 19 27.76 9.63 6.55
C THR A 19 26.44 9.34 7.27
N SER A 20 26.06 10.12 8.28
CA SER A 20 24.79 9.93 9.00
C SER A 20 23.54 10.32 8.20
N GLN A 21 23.69 11.02 7.06
CA GLN A 21 22.56 11.43 6.21
C GLN A 21 21.97 10.27 5.39
N CYS A 22 22.68 9.14 5.23
CA CYS A 22 22.19 7.98 4.48
C CYS A 22 21.33 6.99 5.29
N ALA A 23 21.10 7.24 6.59
CA ALA A 23 20.34 6.32 7.45
C ALA A 23 18.84 6.64 7.55
N SER A 24 18.35 7.63 6.80
CA SER A 24 16.94 8.06 6.87
C SER A 24 16.10 7.57 5.69
N VAL A 25 15.38 6.46 5.93
CA VAL A 25 13.98 6.21 5.52
C VAL A 25 13.61 6.46 4.04
N GLY A 26 13.53 5.37 3.26
CA GLY A 26 13.16 5.36 1.83
C GLY A 26 11.99 4.43 1.46
N LEU A 27 10.91 4.48 2.23
CA LEU A 27 9.50 4.49 1.76
C LEU A 27 8.98 3.31 0.91
N ILE A 28 8.87 2.10 1.47
CA ILE A 28 7.89 1.14 0.94
C ILE A 28 6.49 1.68 1.27
N LYS A 29 5.89 2.41 0.32
CA LYS A 29 4.50 2.85 0.42
C LYS A 29 3.57 1.69 0.06
N TYR A 30 2.42 1.63 0.71
CA TYR A 30 1.38 0.64 0.40
C TYR A 30 0.11 1.37 -0.02
N VAL A 31 -0.58 0.81 -1.00
CA VAL A 31 -1.93 1.19 -1.40
C VAL A 31 -2.90 0.21 -0.76
N HIS A 32 -3.90 0.73 -0.08
CA HIS A 32 -4.98 -0.04 0.53
C HIS A 32 -6.25 0.19 -0.25
N VAL A 33 -6.86 -0.89 -0.74
CA VAL A 33 -8.13 -0.85 -1.45
C VAL A 33 -9.17 -1.53 -0.57
N HIS A 34 -10.21 -0.79 -0.21
CA HIS A 34 -11.33 -1.25 0.60
C HIS A 34 -12.58 -1.24 -0.27
N MET A 35 -13.31 -2.36 -0.29
CA MET A 35 -14.59 -2.42 -0.98
C MET A 35 -15.65 -2.95 -0.03
N THR A 36 -16.70 -2.14 0.16
CA THR A 36 -17.77 -2.38 1.13
C THR A 36 -19.09 -2.55 0.40
N ASN A 37 -19.86 -3.59 0.75
CA ASN A 37 -21.19 -3.79 0.22
C ASN A 37 -22.24 -3.07 1.08
N ASN A 38 -22.79 -1.98 0.54
CA ASN A 38 -23.86 -1.20 1.16
C ASN A 38 -25.19 -1.29 0.38
N LEU A 39 -25.40 -2.35 -0.41
CA LEU A 39 -26.54 -2.49 -1.33
C LEU A 39 -27.83 -3.00 -0.68
N GLY A 40 -27.83 -3.21 0.63
CA GLY A 40 -28.98 -3.70 1.40
C GLY A 40 -28.93 -5.19 1.74
N ASP A 41 -29.71 -5.56 2.75
CA ASP A 41 -29.75 -6.92 3.29
C ASP A 41 -30.09 -7.97 2.24
N GLY A 42 -29.34 -9.07 2.25
CA GLY A 42 -29.50 -10.18 1.28
C GLY A 42 -28.76 -10.00 -0.05
N THR A 43 -28.20 -8.81 -0.33
CA THR A 43 -27.38 -8.60 -1.53
C THR A 43 -25.95 -9.07 -1.30
N ILE A 44 -25.40 -9.85 -2.23
CA ILE A 44 -24.00 -10.30 -2.22
C ILE A 44 -23.32 -9.77 -3.49
N ILE A 45 -22.17 -9.10 -3.31
CA ILE A 45 -21.31 -8.67 -4.43
C ILE A 45 -20.29 -9.78 -4.70
N TYR A 46 -20.31 -10.33 -5.90
CA TYR A 46 -19.27 -11.21 -6.42
C TYR A 46 -18.30 -10.35 -7.21
N LEU A 47 -17.07 -10.27 -6.74
CA LEU A 47 -16.05 -9.43 -7.31
C LEU A 47 -14.93 -10.27 -7.91
N HIS A 48 -14.60 -9.96 -9.15
CA HIS A 48 -13.48 -10.53 -9.87
C HIS A 48 -12.49 -9.41 -10.21
N CYS A 49 -11.24 -9.50 -9.74
CA CYS A 49 -10.26 -8.44 -9.94
C CYS A 49 -8.95 -8.96 -10.54
N LEU A 50 -8.40 -8.16 -11.45
CA LEU A 50 -7.10 -8.31 -12.07
C LEU A 50 -6.16 -7.23 -11.57
N ARG A 51 -4.94 -7.62 -11.16
CA ARG A 51 -3.84 -6.70 -10.85
C ARG A 51 -2.79 -6.77 -11.94
N ASN A 52 -2.64 -5.71 -12.74
CA ASN A 52 -1.70 -5.71 -13.87
C ASN A 52 -1.86 -6.94 -14.78
N SER A 53 -3.11 -7.33 -15.06
CA SER A 53 -3.51 -8.55 -15.80
C SER A 53 -3.29 -9.88 -15.08
N GLU A 54 -2.88 -9.87 -13.81
CA GLU A 54 -2.78 -11.07 -12.97
C GLU A 54 -4.08 -11.29 -12.19
N GLU A 55 -4.62 -12.50 -12.28
CA GLU A 55 -5.81 -12.91 -11.54
C GLU A 55 -5.60 -12.86 -10.03
N MET A 56 -6.46 -12.12 -9.31
CA MET A 56 -6.43 -12.08 -7.85
C MET A 56 -7.43 -13.03 -7.19
N GLY A 57 -8.19 -13.76 -8.01
CA GLY A 57 -9.26 -14.64 -7.56
C GLY A 57 -10.59 -13.93 -7.31
N HIS A 58 -11.58 -14.70 -6.89
CA HIS A 58 -12.95 -14.24 -6.68
C HIS A 58 -13.18 -13.90 -5.21
N GLN A 59 -13.84 -12.77 -4.95
CA GLN A 59 -14.27 -12.38 -3.62
C GLN A 59 -15.79 -12.29 -3.57
N GLN A 60 -16.37 -12.71 -2.45
CA GLN A 60 -17.79 -12.53 -2.17
C GLN A 60 -17.89 -11.55 -1.00
N ILE A 61 -18.68 -10.49 -1.18
CA ILE A 61 -18.85 -9.43 -0.19
C ILE A 61 -20.33 -9.42 0.21
N PRO A 62 -20.70 -10.10 1.32
CA PRO A 62 -22.04 -10.02 1.89
C PRO A 62 -22.41 -8.58 2.29
N TYR A 63 -23.70 -8.32 2.52
CA TYR A 63 -24.16 -7.02 3.01
C TYR A 63 -23.42 -6.60 4.29
N ASN A 64 -23.01 -5.33 4.33
CA ASN A 64 -22.28 -4.69 5.44
C ASN A 64 -20.89 -5.31 5.72
N TRP A 65 -20.33 -6.06 4.76
CA TRP A 65 -18.98 -6.58 4.85
C TRP A 65 -18.04 -5.75 3.98
N THR A 66 -16.76 -5.76 4.36
CA THR A 66 -15.68 -5.07 3.63
C THR A 66 -14.58 -6.04 3.31
N CYS A 67 -14.17 -6.12 2.04
CA CYS A 67 -12.93 -6.78 1.65
C CYS A 67 -11.79 -5.75 1.54
N LEU A 68 -10.56 -6.23 1.75
CA LEU A 68 -9.37 -5.39 1.81
C LEU A 68 -8.24 -6.03 1.02
N TRP A 69 -7.66 -5.27 0.10
CA TRP A 69 -6.38 -5.60 -0.52
C TRP A 69 -5.30 -4.59 -0.17
N LYS A 70 -4.09 -5.10 0.00
CA LYS A 70 -2.90 -4.30 0.29
C LYS A 70 -1.85 -4.56 -0.78
N PHE A 71 -1.49 -3.51 -1.52
CA PHE A 71 -0.48 -3.58 -2.57
C PHE A 71 0.72 -2.75 -2.19
N LYS A 72 1.92 -3.25 -2.50
CA LYS A 72 3.12 -2.40 -2.50
C LYS A 72 2.96 -1.37 -3.62
N GLN A 73 3.10 -0.09 -3.31
CA GLN A 73 3.00 0.99 -4.29
C GLN A 73 4.15 0.85 -5.29
N ARG A 74 3.79 0.48 -6.52
CA ARG A 74 4.69 0.46 -7.68
C ARG A 74 4.25 1.55 -8.65
N VAL A 75 5.14 1.97 -9.55
CA VAL A 75 4.91 3.08 -10.50
C VAL A 75 3.68 2.83 -11.38
N ASN A 76 3.32 1.56 -11.63
CA ASN A 76 2.14 1.16 -12.40
C ASN A 76 1.32 0.09 -11.63
N LEU A 77 0.45 0.54 -10.73
CA LEU A 77 -0.58 -0.31 -10.13
C LEU A 77 -1.90 -0.07 -10.88
N ILE A 78 -2.32 -1.04 -11.69
CA ILE A 78 -3.63 -1.06 -12.33
C ILE A 78 -4.42 -2.20 -11.70
N LEU A 79 -5.58 -1.85 -11.12
CA LEU A 79 -6.55 -2.80 -10.59
C LEU A 79 -7.82 -2.66 -11.43
N LEU A 80 -8.18 -3.72 -12.16
CA LEU A 80 -9.41 -3.79 -12.93
C LEU A 80 -10.34 -4.77 -12.22
N CYS A 81 -11.56 -4.36 -11.89
CA CYS A 81 -12.52 -5.22 -11.20
C CYS A 81 -13.84 -5.23 -11.95
N ASP A 82 -14.41 -6.42 -12.09
CA ASP A 82 -15.79 -6.66 -12.52
C ASP A 82 -16.63 -7.09 -11.32
N ALA A 83 -17.83 -6.54 -11.22
CA ALA A 83 -18.73 -6.79 -10.10
C ALA A 83 -20.05 -7.36 -10.61
N ASN A 84 -20.42 -8.52 -10.09
CA ASN A 84 -21.71 -9.15 -10.32
C ASN A 84 -22.52 -9.18 -9.02
N LEU A 85 -23.81 -8.90 -9.11
CA LEU A 85 -24.70 -8.83 -7.96
C LEU A 85 -25.62 -10.07 -7.94
N GLN A 86 -25.74 -10.71 -6.79
CA GLN A 86 -26.82 -11.68 -6.56
C GLN A 86 -27.68 -11.23 -5.39
N GLY A 87 -28.97 -11.56 -5.46
CA GLY A 87 -29.92 -11.32 -4.38
C GLY A 87 -30.39 -9.88 -4.26
N ALA A 88 -30.05 -9.01 -5.21
CA ALA A 88 -30.66 -7.68 -5.30
C ALA A 88 -32.17 -7.86 -5.50
N LYS A 89 -32.96 -7.64 -4.44
CA LYS A 89 -34.37 -7.37 -4.61
C LYS A 89 -34.47 -6.12 -5.48
N GLU A 90 -35.06 -6.28 -6.66
CA GLU A 90 -35.55 -5.13 -7.42
C GLU A 90 -36.41 -4.31 -6.47
N LEU A 91 -35.95 -3.09 -6.16
CA LEU A 91 -36.71 -2.09 -5.41
C LEU A 91 -37.71 -1.41 -6.36
#